data_AF-A0A973AAJ2-F1
#
_entry.id   AF-A0A973AAJ2-F1
#
_cell.length_a   1.000
_cell.length_b   1.000
_cell.length_c   1.000
_cell.angle_alpha   90.00
_cell.angle_beta   90.00
_cell.angle_gamma   90.00
#
_symmetry.space_group_name_H-M   'P 1'
#
loop_
_entity.id
_entity.type
_entity.pdbx_description
1 polymer ?
#
loop_
_entity_poly.entity_id
_entity_poly.type
_entity_poly.pdbx_seq_one_letter_code
_entity_poly.pdbx_strand_id
1 'polypeptide(L)'
;ACHTQDKQSRRILGISKIKALDEFLAGEYSYLTRDYESALVSFANVLDANASTPDDRSKALNRILIIEVEVKADLGAGIQQLELLRGLGKGDGAELAQLGDWIEVLRQVQLAPKAASPLHKKSILELDTFLRLRWPTIQAGLNWHGQTAYWMVIRGELNRLLGSAADAAEMPRLYYWLAVSDRALNYQFFDSLSRRYLEQCIAQYPAHAYGQKCLSEYETLVTTSFSGSAGTFVPVQIQQRLDTMRNRVKGVKP
;
A
#
# COMPACT_ATOMS: atom_id res chain seq x y z
N ALA A 1 5.95 -16.83 -4.06
CA ALA A 1 6.43 -15.44 -3.95
C ALA A 1 6.08 -14.91 -2.56
N CYS A 2 6.82 -13.98 -1.95
CA CYS A 2 6.49 -13.48 -0.60
C CYS A 2 5.04 -12.94 -0.50
N HIS A 3 4.56 -12.24 -1.53
CA HIS A 3 3.21 -11.66 -1.60
C HIS A 3 2.05 -12.67 -1.62
N THR A 4 2.29 -13.92 -2.05
CA THR A 4 1.24 -14.96 -2.02
C THR A 4 1.02 -15.51 -0.61
N GLN A 5 1.98 -15.32 0.30
CA GLN A 5 1.89 -15.82 1.67
C GLN A 5 1.09 -14.87 2.58
N ASP A 6 1.02 -13.57 2.26
CA ASP A 6 0.30 -12.59 3.08
C ASP A 6 -1.22 -12.80 3.05
N LYS A 7 -1.75 -13.44 2.02
CA LYS A 7 -3.18 -13.81 1.91
C LYS A 7 -3.56 -15.06 2.69
N GLN A 8 -2.61 -15.72 3.36
CA GLN A 8 -2.85 -16.93 4.14
C GLN A 8 -2.73 -16.63 5.63
N SER A 9 -3.88 -16.59 6.32
CA SER A 9 -3.92 -16.52 7.78
C SER A 9 -3.26 -17.75 8.38
N ARG A 10 -2.46 -17.55 9.43
CA ARG A 10 -1.77 -18.62 10.15
C ARG A 10 -2.02 -18.47 11.64
N ARG A 11 -2.78 -19.40 12.22
CA ARG A 11 -2.89 -19.57 13.69
C ARG A 11 -1.65 -20.30 14.21
N ILE A 12 -0.50 -19.65 14.19
CA ILE A 12 0.75 -20.22 14.68
C ILE A 12 1.13 -19.40 15.91
N LEU A 13 0.86 -19.99 17.08
CA LEU A 13 1.26 -19.63 18.45
C LEU A 13 0.06 -19.36 19.37
N GLY A 14 -0.12 -20.26 20.33
CA GLY A 14 -1.10 -20.12 21.40
C GLY A 14 -0.83 -18.86 22.23
N ILE A 15 -1.86 -18.03 22.37
CA ILE A 15 -1.90 -16.66 22.91
C ILE A 15 -1.54 -16.60 24.42
N SER A 16 -1.11 -17.70 25.05
CA SER A 16 -0.86 -17.74 26.50
C SER A 16 0.31 -16.85 26.96
N LYS A 17 1.21 -16.42 26.07
CA LYS A 17 2.29 -15.46 26.38
C LYS A 17 2.02 -14.00 26.00
N ILE A 18 0.87 -13.70 25.35
CA ILE A 18 0.55 -12.34 24.85
C ILE A 18 -0.17 -11.48 25.91
N LYS A 19 -0.73 -12.08 26.97
CA LYS A 19 -1.45 -11.36 28.04
C LYS A 19 -0.65 -10.29 28.80
N ALA A 20 0.66 -10.21 28.60
CA ALA A 20 1.54 -9.22 29.20
C ALA A 20 1.92 -8.05 28.26
N LEU A 21 1.53 -8.11 26.98
CA LEU A 21 1.74 -7.02 26.02
C LEU A 21 0.58 -6.03 26.08
N ASP A 22 0.87 -4.75 25.83
CA ASP A 22 -0.20 -3.79 25.53
C ASP A 22 -0.92 -4.17 24.22
N GLU A 23 -2.15 -3.69 24.05
CA GLU A 23 -3.01 -4.05 22.92
C GLU A 23 -2.37 -3.70 21.55
N PHE A 24 -1.57 -2.64 21.48
CA PHE A 24 -0.93 -2.27 20.22
C PHE A 24 0.16 -3.27 19.83
N LEU A 25 1.04 -3.63 20.78
CA LEU A 25 2.06 -4.65 20.56
C LEU A 25 1.46 -6.03 20.28
N ALA A 26 0.36 -6.39 20.96
CA ALA A 26 -0.37 -7.61 20.68
C ALA A 26 -0.95 -7.64 19.25
N GLY A 27 -1.49 -6.50 18.80
CA GLY A 27 -1.97 -6.30 17.43
C GLY A 27 -0.85 -6.43 16.39
N GLU A 28 0.26 -5.70 16.55
CA GLU A 28 1.40 -5.77 15.62
C GLU A 28 2.03 -7.17 15.58
N TYR A 29 2.17 -7.84 16.73
CA TYR A 29 2.65 -9.22 16.77
C TYR A 29 1.75 -10.14 15.95
N SER A 30 0.44 -10.11 16.21
CA SER A 30 -0.55 -10.92 15.52
C SER A 30 -0.56 -10.63 14.02
N TYR A 31 -0.44 -9.35 13.63
CA TYR A 31 -0.33 -8.92 12.24
C TYR A 31 0.90 -9.52 11.55
N LEU A 32 2.08 -9.44 12.19
CA LEU A 32 3.35 -9.98 11.65
C LEU A 32 3.35 -11.51 11.58
N THR A 33 2.68 -12.19 12.51
CA THR A 33 2.51 -13.65 12.48
C THR A 33 1.34 -14.10 11.60
N ARG A 34 0.63 -13.16 10.97
CA ARG A 34 -0.53 -13.39 10.10
C ARG A 34 -1.74 -14.01 10.80
N ASP A 35 -1.89 -13.77 12.09
CA ASP A 35 -3.13 -14.02 12.83
C ASP A 35 -4.02 -12.78 12.77
N TYR A 36 -4.55 -12.51 11.58
CA TYR A 36 -5.25 -11.26 11.28
C TYR A 36 -6.54 -11.07 12.09
N GLU A 37 -7.22 -12.14 12.47
CA GLU A 37 -8.42 -12.05 13.32
C GLU A 37 -8.06 -11.54 14.72
N SER A 38 -7.01 -12.10 15.33
CA SER A 38 -6.50 -11.61 16.61
C SER A 38 -5.97 -10.17 16.49
N ALA A 39 -5.29 -9.85 15.38
CA ALA A 39 -4.80 -8.50 15.12
C ALA A 39 -5.93 -7.47 15.08
N LEU A 40 -7.03 -7.78 14.38
CA LEU A 40 -8.20 -6.90 14.29
C LEU A 40 -8.83 -6.63 15.66
N VAL A 41 -8.96 -7.65 16.50
CA VAL A 41 -9.49 -7.47 17.87
C VAL A 41 -8.60 -6.52 18.67
N SER A 42 -7.28 -6.76 18.67
CA SER A 42 -6.35 -5.90 19.41
C SER A 42 -6.29 -4.48 18.87
N PHE A 43 -6.27 -4.29 17.54
CA PHE A 43 -6.32 -2.94 16.95
C PHE A 43 -7.63 -2.21 17.22
N ALA A 44 -8.77 -2.91 17.26
CA ALA A 44 -10.02 -2.30 17.68
C ALA A 44 -10.00 -1.86 19.15
N ASN A 45 -9.33 -2.63 20.03
CA ASN A 45 -9.14 -2.25 21.43
C ASN A 45 -8.21 -1.04 21.59
N VAL A 46 -7.18 -0.90 20.74
CA VAL A 46 -6.28 0.26 20.73
C VAL A 46 -7.05 1.56 20.52
N LEU A 47 -8.11 1.56 19.70
CA LEU A 47 -8.93 2.73 19.40
C LEU A 47 -9.81 3.20 20.59
N ASP A 48 -10.09 2.31 21.55
CA ASP A 48 -10.85 2.63 22.77
C ASP A 48 -9.99 2.96 23.97
N ALA A 49 -8.76 2.45 23.98
CA ALA A 49 -7.89 2.56 25.13
C ALA A 49 -7.40 4.01 25.29
N ASN A 50 -7.84 4.67 26.37
CA ASN A 50 -7.35 6.00 26.77
C ASN A 50 -5.81 6.08 26.95
N ALA A 51 -5.14 4.93 27.08
CA ALA A 51 -3.70 4.83 27.24
C ALA A 51 -2.92 4.73 25.90
N SER A 52 -3.60 4.50 24.77
CA SER A 52 -2.95 4.41 23.46
C SER A 52 -2.50 5.78 22.98
N THR A 53 -1.31 5.87 22.39
CA THR A 53 -0.86 7.13 21.80
C THR A 53 -1.62 7.41 20.49
N PRO A 54 -1.70 8.68 20.05
CA PRO A 54 -2.28 9.00 18.73
C PRO A 54 -1.58 8.29 17.57
N ASP A 55 -0.27 8.05 17.67
CA ASP A 55 0.49 7.31 16.65
C ASP A 55 0.10 5.82 16.61
N ASP A 56 -0.05 5.19 17.77
CA ASP A 56 -0.49 3.79 17.86
C ASP A 56 -1.90 3.61 17.30
N ARG A 57 -2.82 4.53 17.62
CA ARG A 57 -4.19 4.53 17.10
C ARG A 57 -4.23 4.73 15.59
N SER A 58 -3.45 5.68 15.07
CA SER A 58 -3.33 5.91 13.62
C SER A 58 -2.78 4.66 12.90
N LYS A 59 -1.74 4.04 13.44
CA LYS A 59 -1.18 2.79 12.89
C LYS A 59 -2.18 1.64 12.95
N ALA A 60 -2.86 1.45 14.08
CA ALA A 60 -3.89 0.44 14.25
C ALA A 60 -5.00 0.60 13.22
N LEU A 61 -5.49 1.83 13.01
CA LEU A 61 -6.51 2.14 12.02
C LEU A 61 -6.05 1.82 10.59
N ASN A 62 -4.82 2.18 10.24
CA ASN A 62 -4.21 1.83 8.95
C ASN A 62 -4.06 0.31 8.77
N ARG A 63 -3.73 -0.43 9.83
CA ARG A 63 -3.64 -1.89 9.81
C ARG A 63 -4.98 -2.55 9.58
N ILE A 64 -6.03 -2.06 10.23
CA ILE A 64 -7.41 -2.52 9.99
C ILE A 64 -7.76 -2.35 8.51
N LEU A 65 -7.51 -1.17 7.93
CA LEU A 65 -7.76 -0.93 6.50
C LEU A 65 -6.99 -1.91 5.60
N ILE A 66 -5.71 -2.15 5.86
CA ILE A 66 -4.89 -3.11 5.09
C ILE A 66 -5.49 -4.51 5.19
N ILE A 67 -5.83 -4.97 6.40
CA ILE A 67 -6.36 -6.31 6.60
C ILE A 67 -7.68 -6.48 5.86
N GLU A 68 -8.62 -5.54 6.06
CA GLU A 68 -9.98 -5.65 5.53
C GLU A 68 -10.06 -5.48 4.01
N VAL A 69 -9.24 -4.60 3.43
CA VAL A 69 -9.31 -4.28 2.00
C VAL A 69 -8.32 -5.10 1.16
N GLU A 70 -7.08 -5.24 1.62
CA GLU A 70 -6.01 -5.86 0.82
C GLU A 70 -5.83 -7.35 1.13
N VAL A 71 -5.75 -7.71 2.42
CA VAL A 71 -5.42 -9.07 2.85
C VAL A 71 -6.60 -10.02 2.64
N LYS A 72 -7.78 -9.67 3.19
CA LYS A 72 -9.00 -10.46 3.04
C LYS A 72 -9.52 -10.43 1.60
N ALA A 73 -9.26 -9.35 0.88
CA ALA A 73 -9.63 -9.15 -0.53
C ALA A 73 -11.14 -9.35 -0.82
N ASP A 74 -11.98 -9.14 0.19
CA ASP A 74 -13.44 -9.03 0.06
C ASP A 74 -13.84 -7.61 0.45
N LEU A 75 -13.97 -6.75 -0.56
CA LEU A 75 -14.29 -5.34 -0.35
C LEU A 75 -15.64 -5.14 0.34
N GLY A 76 -16.62 -6.01 0.09
CA GLY A 76 -17.95 -5.92 0.69
C GLY A 76 -17.91 -6.22 2.18
N ALA A 77 -17.26 -7.32 2.55
CA ALA A 77 -17.04 -7.67 3.96
C ALA A 77 -16.20 -6.60 4.67
N GLY A 78 -15.13 -6.10 4.03
CA GLY A 78 -14.29 -5.06 4.61
C GLY A 78 -15.03 -3.75 4.88
N ILE A 79 -15.89 -3.30 3.96
CA ILE A 79 -16.77 -2.14 4.16
C ILE A 79 -17.67 -2.34 5.38
N GLN A 80 -18.30 -3.52 5.52
CA GLN A 80 -19.16 -3.83 6.67
C GLN A 80 -18.41 -3.80 8.00
N GLN A 81 -17.16 -4.28 8.04
CA GLN A 81 -16.34 -4.23 9.25
C GLN A 81 -15.95 -2.80 9.63
N LEU A 82 -15.58 -1.97 8.65
CA LEU A 82 -15.28 -0.55 8.90
C LEU A 82 -16.52 0.22 9.37
N GLU A 83 -17.70 -0.09 8.83
CA GLU A 83 -18.98 0.47 9.27
C GLU A 83 -19.33 0.06 10.70
N LEU A 84 -19.11 -1.20 11.06
CA LEU A 84 -19.29 -1.68 12.42
C LEU A 84 -18.37 -0.93 13.39
N LEU A 85 -17.08 -0.80 13.05
CA LEU A 85 -16.10 -0.08 13.86
C LEU A 85 -16.52 1.37 14.10
N ARG A 86 -16.95 2.06 13.04
CA ARG A 86 -17.46 3.44 13.10
C ARG A 86 -18.75 3.54 13.92
N GLY A 87 -19.69 2.61 13.73
CA GLY A 87 -20.99 2.57 14.42
C GLY A 87 -20.87 2.28 15.91
N LEU A 88 -19.84 1.54 16.31
CA LEU A 88 -19.48 1.32 17.72
C LEU A 88 -18.82 2.53 18.37
N GLY A 89 -18.49 3.58 17.60
CA GLY A 89 -17.81 4.77 18.12
C GLY A 89 -16.38 4.50 18.58
N LYS A 90 -15.71 3.50 17.99
CA LYS A 90 -14.32 3.18 18.29
C LYS A 90 -13.42 4.27 17.71
N GLY A 91 -12.81 5.08 18.59
CA GLY A 91 -11.93 6.18 18.20
C GLY A 91 -12.52 7.58 18.46
N ASP A 92 -11.74 8.60 18.12
CA ASP A 92 -12.14 10.01 18.32
C ASP A 92 -12.81 10.60 17.08
N GLY A 93 -13.24 11.87 17.17
CA GLY A 93 -13.95 12.52 16.07
C GLY A 93 -13.16 12.57 14.76
N ALA A 94 -11.83 12.67 14.81
CA ALA A 94 -11.00 12.69 13.61
C ALA A 94 -10.89 11.29 12.99
N GLU A 95 -10.72 10.26 13.83
CA GLU A 95 -10.67 8.87 13.38
C GLU A 95 -12.00 8.38 12.81
N LEU A 96 -13.12 8.77 13.43
CA LEU A 96 -14.47 8.47 12.94
C LEU A 96 -14.78 9.19 11.62
N ALA A 97 -14.22 10.38 11.40
CA ALA A 97 -14.30 11.09 10.12
C ALA A 97 -13.45 10.37 9.05
N GLN A 98 -12.21 10.00 9.38
CA GLN A 98 -11.33 9.23 8.51
C GLN A 98 -11.96 7.89 8.09
N LEU A 99 -12.58 7.15 9.02
CA LEU A 99 -13.35 5.95 8.71
C LEU A 99 -14.51 6.25 7.75
N GLY A 100 -15.20 7.38 7.93
CA GLY A 100 -16.26 7.81 7.04
C GLY A 100 -15.79 8.04 5.61
N ASP A 101 -14.69 8.77 5.44
CA ASP A 101 -14.08 9.04 4.14
C ASP A 101 -13.66 7.74 3.43
N TRP A 102 -13.09 6.79 4.19
CA TRP A 102 -12.72 5.48 3.66
C TRP A 102 -13.94 4.69 3.19
N ILE A 103 -14.97 4.56 4.05
CA ILE A 103 -16.19 3.82 3.72
C ILE A 103 -16.86 4.39 2.47
N GLU A 104 -16.92 5.73 2.36
CA GLU A 104 -17.50 6.39 1.19
C GLU A 104 -16.75 6.01 -0.09
N VAL A 105 -15.43 6.15 -0.11
CA VAL A 105 -14.62 5.82 -1.29
C VAL A 105 -14.69 4.34 -1.64
N LEU A 106 -14.62 3.45 -0.65
CA LEU A 106 -14.69 2.01 -0.88
C LEU A 106 -16.06 1.61 -1.47
N ARG A 107 -17.16 2.21 -1.00
CA ARG A 107 -18.50 2.02 -1.59
C ARG A 107 -18.57 2.55 -3.01
N GLN A 108 -18.03 3.73 -3.30
CA GLN A 108 -17.97 4.27 -4.65
C GLN A 108 -17.20 3.33 -5.59
N VAL A 109 -16.07 2.77 -5.14
CA VAL A 109 -15.26 1.81 -5.92
C VAL A 109 -15.99 0.49 -6.15
N GLN A 110 -16.72 -0.01 -5.15
CA GLN A 110 -17.52 -1.24 -5.22
C GLN A 110 -18.69 -1.11 -6.20
N LEU A 111 -19.38 0.04 -6.19
CA LEU A 111 -20.55 0.30 -7.02
C LEU A 111 -20.20 0.83 -8.42
N ALA A 112 -18.97 1.28 -8.63
CA ALA A 112 -18.55 1.82 -9.91
C ALA A 112 -18.62 0.77 -11.04
N PRO A 113 -19.04 1.16 -12.25
CA PRO A 113 -18.95 0.30 -13.42
C PRO A 113 -17.51 -0.21 -13.63
N LYS A 114 -17.34 -1.41 -14.19
CA LYS A 114 -16.01 -2.04 -14.42
C LYS A 114 -15.00 -1.14 -15.14
N ALA A 115 -15.46 -0.25 -16.03
CA ALA A 115 -14.59 0.70 -16.73
C ALA A 115 -14.07 1.82 -15.83
N ALA A 116 -14.84 2.20 -14.80
CA ALA A 116 -14.56 3.28 -13.87
C ALA A 116 -13.96 2.83 -12.52
N SER A 117 -13.88 1.51 -12.28
CA SER A 117 -13.29 0.92 -11.08
C SER A 117 -11.90 0.33 -11.36
N PRO A 118 -10.94 0.40 -10.42
CA PRO A 118 -9.68 -0.34 -10.49
C PRO A 118 -9.89 -1.85 -10.29
N LEU A 119 -11.04 -2.26 -9.76
CA LEU A 119 -11.36 -3.66 -9.52
C LEU A 119 -11.51 -4.45 -10.81
N HIS A 120 -11.20 -5.74 -10.73
CA HIS A 120 -11.47 -6.74 -11.75
C HIS A 120 -10.81 -6.50 -13.12
N LYS A 121 -9.73 -5.71 -13.18
CA LYS A 121 -8.90 -5.62 -14.39
C LYS A 121 -8.29 -6.98 -14.69
N LYS A 122 -8.38 -7.40 -15.95
CA LYS A 122 -7.95 -8.75 -16.35
C LYS A 122 -6.44 -8.85 -16.53
N SER A 123 -5.78 -7.73 -16.84
CA SER A 123 -4.34 -7.66 -17.05
C SER A 123 -3.71 -6.43 -16.40
N ILE A 124 -2.38 -6.43 -16.32
CA ILE A 124 -1.62 -5.28 -15.82
C ILE A 124 -1.75 -4.13 -16.80
N LEU A 125 -1.84 -4.39 -18.12
CA LEU A 125 -2.06 -3.35 -19.12
C LEU A 125 -3.41 -2.63 -18.97
N GLU A 126 -4.49 -3.35 -18.65
CA GLU A 126 -5.79 -2.74 -18.38
C GLU A 126 -5.75 -1.84 -17.15
N LEU A 127 -5.10 -2.29 -16.07
CA LEU A 127 -4.94 -1.50 -14.85
C LEU A 127 -4.02 -0.30 -15.07
N ASP A 128 -2.91 -0.46 -15.79
CA ASP A 128 -2.02 0.63 -16.18
C ASP A 128 -2.76 1.71 -16.98
N THR A 129 -3.59 1.30 -17.94
CA THR A 129 -4.38 2.22 -18.76
C THR A 129 -5.37 2.98 -17.90
N PHE A 130 -6.04 2.29 -16.96
CA PHE A 130 -6.93 2.92 -16.00
C PHE A 130 -6.18 3.95 -15.13
N LEU A 131 -5.03 3.58 -14.56
CA LEU A 131 -4.23 4.47 -13.70
C LEU A 131 -3.63 5.66 -14.46
N ARG A 132 -3.32 5.53 -15.75
CA ARG A 132 -2.86 6.69 -16.55
C ARG A 132 -3.97 7.64 -16.95
N LEU A 133 -5.15 7.11 -17.28
CA LEU A 133 -6.21 7.91 -17.90
C LEU A 133 -7.29 8.39 -16.93
N ARG A 134 -7.52 7.68 -15.82
CA ARG A 134 -8.65 7.93 -14.91
C ARG A 134 -8.20 8.37 -13.53
N TRP A 135 -7.16 7.75 -12.99
CA TRP A 135 -6.68 8.05 -11.64
C TRP A 135 -6.41 9.55 -11.40
N PRO A 136 -5.75 10.32 -12.28
CA PRO A 136 -5.52 11.75 -12.02
C PRO A 136 -6.80 12.55 -11.78
N THR A 137 -7.86 12.27 -12.54
CA THR A 137 -9.17 12.93 -12.37
C THR A 137 -9.86 12.48 -11.09
N ILE A 138 -9.78 11.18 -10.76
CA ILE A 138 -10.36 10.64 -9.53
C ILE A 138 -9.64 11.22 -8.31
N GLN A 139 -8.31 11.20 -8.32
CA GLN A 139 -7.46 11.71 -7.25
C GLN A 139 -7.76 13.17 -6.92
N ALA A 140 -7.98 14.01 -7.94
CA ALA A 140 -8.31 15.42 -7.75
C ALA A 140 -9.63 15.66 -7.00
N GLY A 141 -10.56 14.69 -7.05
CA GLY A 141 -11.83 14.74 -6.33
C GLY A 141 -11.80 14.13 -4.93
N LEU A 142 -10.67 13.58 -4.49
CA LEU A 142 -10.55 12.87 -3.21
C LEU A 142 -9.70 13.66 -2.22
N ASN A 143 -10.15 13.70 -0.97
CA ASN A 143 -9.30 14.15 0.13
C ASN A 143 -8.19 13.13 0.44
N TRP A 144 -7.28 13.46 1.35
CA TRP A 144 -6.13 12.60 1.68
C TRP A 144 -6.54 11.20 2.18
N HIS A 145 -7.56 11.11 3.04
CA HIS A 145 -8.06 9.83 3.55
C HIS A 145 -8.68 8.99 2.43
N GLY A 146 -9.49 9.61 1.57
CA GLY A 146 -10.08 8.98 0.40
C GLY A 146 -9.03 8.47 -0.58
N GLN A 147 -7.96 9.22 -0.82
CA GLN A 147 -6.83 8.76 -1.64
C GLN A 147 -6.16 7.52 -1.02
N THR A 148 -6.01 7.48 0.31
CA THR A 148 -5.45 6.32 1.03
C THR A 148 -6.29 5.06 0.80
N ALA A 149 -7.61 5.15 1.02
CA ALA A 149 -8.52 4.03 0.79
C ALA A 149 -8.51 3.56 -0.67
N TYR A 150 -8.49 4.49 -1.62
CA TYR A 150 -8.45 4.16 -3.05
C TYR A 150 -7.15 3.43 -3.43
N TRP A 151 -6.00 3.93 -2.96
CA TRP A 151 -4.70 3.28 -3.18
C TRP A 151 -4.63 1.89 -2.57
N MET A 152 -5.30 1.66 -1.43
CA MET A 152 -5.40 0.32 -0.84
C MET A 152 -6.07 -0.67 -1.79
N VAL A 153 -7.16 -0.24 -2.46
CA VAL A 153 -7.82 -1.08 -3.47
C VAL A 153 -6.91 -1.32 -4.68
N ILE A 154 -6.24 -0.28 -5.19
CA ILE A 154 -5.29 -0.41 -6.30
C ILE A 154 -4.19 -1.41 -5.94
N ARG A 155 -3.60 -1.31 -4.75
CA ARG A 155 -2.54 -2.21 -4.26
C ARG A 155 -3.03 -3.65 -4.15
N GLY A 156 -4.23 -3.87 -3.61
CA GLY A 156 -4.87 -5.19 -3.59
C GLY A 156 -4.99 -5.82 -4.98
N GLU A 157 -5.36 -5.03 -5.99
CA GLU A 157 -5.46 -5.49 -7.38
C GLU A 157 -4.09 -5.72 -8.03
N LEU A 158 -3.11 -4.86 -7.79
CA LEU A 158 -1.73 -5.07 -8.23
C LEU A 158 -1.17 -6.39 -7.64
N ASN A 159 -1.39 -6.64 -6.36
CA ASN A 159 -0.95 -7.88 -5.70
C ASN A 159 -1.72 -9.11 -6.21
N ARG A 160 -3.00 -8.98 -6.59
CA ARG A 160 -3.72 -10.06 -7.27
C ARG A 160 -3.11 -10.36 -8.64
N LEU A 161 -2.82 -9.32 -9.43
CA LEU A 161 -2.22 -9.46 -10.76
C LEU A 161 -0.79 -10.02 -10.69
N LEU A 162 -0.03 -9.68 -9.65
CA LEU A 162 1.29 -10.27 -9.38
C LEU A 162 1.21 -11.79 -9.10
N GLY A 163 0.12 -12.23 -8.46
CA GLY A 163 -0.11 -13.63 -8.12
C GLY A 163 -0.68 -14.47 -9.26
N SER A 164 -1.43 -13.86 -10.18
CA SER A 164 -1.79 -14.50 -11.46
C SER A 164 -0.56 -14.55 -12.36
N ALA A 165 -0.31 -15.66 -13.06
CA ALA A 165 0.85 -15.83 -13.95
C ALA A 165 0.96 -14.67 -14.97
N ALA A 166 1.66 -13.61 -14.57
CA ALA A 166 1.72 -12.37 -15.32
C ALA A 166 2.67 -12.53 -16.50
N ASP A 167 2.30 -11.95 -17.63
CA ASP A 167 3.18 -11.84 -18.79
C ASP A 167 4.45 -11.08 -18.37
N ALA A 168 5.62 -11.68 -18.62
CA ALA A 168 6.92 -11.08 -18.35
C ALA A 168 7.08 -9.71 -19.02
N ALA A 169 6.40 -9.47 -20.14
CA ALA A 169 6.39 -8.18 -20.84
C ALA A 169 5.64 -7.08 -20.06
N GLU A 170 4.67 -7.45 -19.21
CA GLU A 170 3.88 -6.50 -18.43
C GLU A 170 4.48 -6.19 -17.04
N MET A 171 5.38 -7.05 -16.54
CA MET A 171 6.03 -6.90 -15.24
C MET A 171 6.64 -5.52 -14.94
N PRO A 172 7.32 -4.81 -15.85
CA PRO A 172 7.84 -3.49 -15.52
C PRO A 172 6.73 -2.46 -15.23
N ARG A 173 5.52 -2.63 -15.79
CA ARG A 173 4.36 -1.80 -15.44
C ARG A 173 3.88 -2.10 -14.03
N LEU A 174 3.84 -3.39 -13.69
CA LEU A 174 3.44 -3.85 -12.37
C LEU A 174 4.40 -3.34 -11.29
N TYR A 175 5.71 -3.47 -11.50
CA TYR A 175 6.71 -2.97 -10.54
C TYR A 175 6.63 -1.45 -10.35
N TYR A 176 6.45 -0.70 -11.43
CA TYR A 176 6.25 0.74 -11.33
C TYR A 176 5.02 1.09 -10.50
N TRP A 177 3.86 0.48 -10.78
CA TRP A 177 2.65 0.80 -10.05
C TRP A 177 2.63 0.31 -8.61
N LEU A 178 3.27 -0.84 -8.31
CA LEU A 178 3.50 -1.28 -6.94
C LEU A 178 4.36 -0.28 -6.17
N ALA A 179 5.41 0.25 -6.81
CA ALA A 179 6.26 1.26 -6.17
C ALA A 179 5.51 2.57 -5.92
N VAL A 180 4.73 3.04 -6.90
CA VAL A 180 3.90 4.24 -6.77
C VAL A 180 2.82 4.06 -5.71
N SER A 181 2.12 2.93 -5.69
CA SER A 181 1.09 2.64 -4.67
C SER A 181 1.71 2.57 -3.28
N ASP A 182 2.85 1.89 -3.14
CA ASP A 182 3.55 1.80 -1.86
C ASP A 182 4.00 3.18 -1.39
N ARG A 183 4.50 4.06 -2.27
CA ARG A 183 4.86 5.44 -1.90
C ARG A 183 3.63 6.25 -1.52
N ALA A 184 2.53 6.12 -2.25
CA ALA A 184 1.31 6.87 -1.98
C ALA A 184 0.67 6.46 -0.65
N LEU A 185 0.79 5.18 -0.27
CA LEU A 185 0.36 4.66 1.02
C LEU A 185 1.40 4.88 2.12
N ASN A 186 2.62 5.34 1.80
CA ASN A 186 3.70 5.51 2.75
C ASN A 186 4.21 6.93 2.94
N TYR A 187 3.96 7.40 4.16
CA TYR A 187 4.98 7.97 5.04
C TYR A 187 5.34 7.05 6.23
N GLN A 188 4.76 5.84 6.36
CA GLN A 188 4.79 5.09 7.63
C GLN A 188 5.15 3.58 7.56
N PHE A 189 5.29 2.95 6.39
CA PHE A 189 5.73 1.56 6.27
C PHE A 189 6.83 1.38 5.23
N PHE A 190 7.85 0.61 5.57
CA PHE A 190 8.82 0.00 4.66
C PHE A 190 9.21 0.81 3.40
N ASP A 191 9.92 1.95 3.56
CA ASP A 191 10.63 2.68 2.48
C ASP A 191 11.47 1.74 1.56
N SER A 192 11.77 0.53 2.05
CA SER A 192 12.46 -0.50 1.27
C SER A 192 11.64 -1.15 0.14
N LEU A 193 10.31 -1.26 0.20
CA LEU A 193 9.56 -2.04 -0.81
C LEU A 193 9.41 -1.29 -2.13
N SER A 194 8.99 -0.02 -2.11
CA SER A 194 8.96 0.83 -3.32
C SER A 194 10.32 0.83 -4.01
N ARG A 195 11.40 1.06 -3.23
CA ARG A 195 12.77 1.05 -3.77
C ARG A 195 13.14 -0.28 -4.39
N ARG A 196 12.81 -1.41 -3.74
CA ARG A 196 13.10 -2.76 -4.27
C ARG A 196 12.38 -3.02 -5.60
N TYR A 197 11.11 -2.64 -5.73
CA TYR A 197 10.39 -2.81 -7.00
C TYR A 197 11.01 -1.98 -8.13
N LEU A 198 11.39 -0.73 -7.84
CA LEU A 198 12.04 0.13 -8.83
C LEU A 198 13.42 -0.38 -9.22
N GLU A 199 14.22 -0.82 -8.25
CA GLU A 199 15.53 -1.42 -8.49
C GLU A 199 15.41 -2.67 -9.37
N GLN A 200 14.42 -3.52 -9.10
CA GLN A 200 14.14 -4.70 -9.89
C GLN A 200 13.68 -4.34 -11.31
N CYS A 201 12.79 -3.36 -11.46
CA CYS A 201 12.32 -2.85 -12.74
C CYS A 201 13.48 -2.33 -13.60
N ILE A 202 14.37 -1.50 -13.04
CA ILE A 202 15.52 -0.93 -13.74
C ILE A 202 16.55 -2.01 -14.11
N ALA A 203 16.79 -2.97 -13.21
CA ALA A 203 17.78 -4.02 -13.43
C ALA A 203 17.35 -5.02 -14.51
N GLN A 204 16.07 -5.40 -14.53
CA GLN A 204 15.54 -6.44 -15.43
C GLN A 204 14.99 -5.89 -16.74
N TYR A 205 14.48 -4.64 -16.74
CA TYR A 205 13.79 -4.04 -17.90
C TYR A 205 14.35 -2.67 -18.29
N PRO A 206 15.69 -2.49 -18.43
CA PRO A 206 16.27 -1.19 -18.74
C PRO A 206 15.86 -0.65 -20.13
N ALA A 207 15.55 -1.55 -21.07
CA ALA A 207 15.10 -1.24 -22.43
C ALA A 207 13.64 -0.78 -22.52
N HIS A 208 12.82 -1.20 -21.55
CA HIS A 208 11.39 -0.99 -21.62
C HIS A 208 11.05 0.46 -21.26
N ALA A 209 9.98 1.02 -21.84
CA ALA A 209 9.55 2.40 -21.55
C ALA A 209 9.32 2.66 -20.04
N TYR A 210 8.94 1.61 -19.29
CA TYR A 210 8.79 1.69 -17.84
C TYR A 210 10.12 1.61 -17.08
N GLY A 211 11.21 1.10 -17.67
CA GLY A 211 12.54 1.18 -17.06
C GLY A 211 12.96 2.63 -16.81
N GLN A 212 12.71 3.53 -17.77
CA GLN A 212 12.91 4.97 -17.61
C GLN A 212 11.99 5.59 -16.55
N LYS A 213 10.70 5.20 -16.54
CA LYS A 213 9.76 5.68 -15.51
C LYS A 213 10.16 5.22 -14.10
N CYS A 214 10.59 3.97 -13.96
CA CYS A 214 11.07 3.42 -12.71
C CYS A 214 12.33 4.14 -12.23
N LEU A 215 13.25 4.50 -13.14
CA LEU A 215 14.41 5.32 -12.80
C LEU A 215 14.01 6.71 -12.29
N SER A 216 13.12 7.41 -12.99
CA SER A 216 12.63 8.73 -12.59
C SER A 216 11.95 8.70 -11.21
N GLU A 217 11.13 7.68 -10.95
CA GLU A 217 10.49 7.50 -9.65
C GLU A 217 11.52 7.20 -8.54
N TYR A 218 12.54 6.39 -8.83
CA TYR A 218 13.62 6.10 -7.89
C TYR A 218 14.45 7.34 -7.55
N GLU A 219 14.78 8.15 -8.55
CA GLU A 219 15.47 9.43 -8.37
C GLU A 219 14.65 10.39 -7.51
N THR A 220 13.33 10.45 -7.74
CA THR A 220 12.41 11.26 -6.94
C THR A 220 12.39 10.81 -5.49
N LEU A 221 12.29 9.49 -5.23
CA LEU A 221 12.35 8.93 -3.88
C LEU A 221 13.66 9.27 -3.18
N VAL A 222 14.80 9.00 -3.83
CA VAL A 222 16.13 9.27 -3.27
C VAL A 222 16.30 10.75 -2.97
N THR A 223 16.00 11.62 -3.94
CA THR A 223 16.14 13.06 -3.77
C THR A 223 15.33 13.55 -2.59
N THR A 224 14.05 13.15 -2.51
CA THR A 224 13.15 13.54 -1.42
C THR A 224 13.69 13.10 -0.05
N SER A 225 14.25 11.88 0.07
CA SER A 225 14.83 11.39 1.33
C SER A 225 16.08 12.15 1.80
N PHE A 226 16.78 12.81 0.88
CA PHE A 226 18.03 13.53 1.17
C PHE A 226 17.89 15.05 1.01
N SER A 227 16.67 15.55 0.80
CA SER A 227 16.33 16.97 0.76
C SER A 227 15.91 17.46 2.14
N GLY A 228 16.36 18.66 2.52
CA GLY A 228 15.94 19.37 3.72
C GLY A 228 16.02 20.89 3.54
N SER A 229 15.82 21.64 4.62
CA SER A 229 15.87 23.12 4.60
C SER A 229 17.22 23.69 4.14
N ALA A 230 18.31 22.94 4.32
CA ALA A 230 19.65 23.31 3.89
C ALA A 230 19.99 22.89 2.45
N GLY A 231 19.04 22.32 1.70
CA GLY A 231 19.25 21.78 0.35
C GLY A 231 19.24 20.25 0.31
N THR A 232 19.74 19.67 -0.78
CA THR A 232 19.75 18.23 -1.02
C THR A 232 21.17 17.67 -0.94
N PHE A 233 21.40 16.69 -0.06
CA PHE A 233 22.71 16.08 0.17
C PHE A 233 22.64 14.56 0.00
N VAL A 234 22.72 14.11 -1.25
CA VAL A 234 22.76 12.67 -1.57
C VAL A 234 24.17 12.11 -1.32
N PRO A 235 24.34 11.04 -0.51
CA PRO A 235 25.65 10.43 -0.29
C PRO A 235 26.28 9.95 -1.59
N VAL A 236 27.62 10.06 -1.70
CA VAL A 236 28.38 9.69 -2.93
C VAL A 236 28.09 8.26 -3.38
N GLN A 237 27.93 7.32 -2.45
CA GLN A 237 27.60 5.92 -2.77
C GLN A 237 26.24 5.79 -3.47
N ILE A 238 25.25 6.58 -3.06
CA ILE A 238 23.93 6.62 -3.68
C ILE A 238 24.01 7.30 -5.04
N GLN A 239 24.81 8.36 -5.17
CA GLN A 239 25.04 9.04 -6.44
C GLN A 239 25.65 8.09 -7.48
N GLN A 240 26.68 7.33 -7.11
CA GLN A 240 27.31 6.31 -7.96
C GLN A 240 26.32 5.22 -8.38
N ARG A 241 25.42 4.83 -7.47
CA ARG A 241 24.35 3.86 -7.77
C ARG A 241 23.35 4.42 -8.79
N LEU A 242 22.94 5.68 -8.64
CA LEU A 242 22.07 6.36 -9.60
C LEU A 242 22.74 6.46 -10.99
N ASP A 243 24.01 6.81 -11.04
CA ASP A 243 24.75 6.90 -12.31
C ASP A 243 24.86 5.54 -13.01
N THR A 244 25.06 4.47 -12.23
CA THR A 244 25.01 3.10 -12.74
C THR A 244 23.64 2.77 -13.35
N MET A 245 22.55 3.11 -12.66
CA MET A 245 21.19 2.89 -13.15
C MET A 245 20.89 3.72 -14.41
N ARG A 246 21.29 5.00 -14.44
CA ARG A 246 21.16 5.90 -15.60
C ARG A 246 21.87 5.33 -16.83
N ASN A 247 23.11 4.90 -16.67
CA ASN A 247 23.90 4.33 -17.75
C ASN A 247 23.27 3.04 -18.28
N ARG A 248 22.70 2.22 -17.38
CA ARG A 248 21.99 1.00 -17.77
C ARG A 248 20.77 1.29 -18.63
N VAL A 249 19.97 2.28 -18.26
CA VAL A 249 18.75 2.65 -19.00
C VAL A 249 19.07 3.41 -20.30
N LYS A 250 20.04 4.33 -20.29
CA LYS A 250 20.46 5.09 -21.48
C LYS A 250 21.24 4.25 -22.50
N GLY A 251 21.95 3.22 -22.04
CA GLY A 251 22.76 2.34 -22.88
C GLY A 251 21.94 1.39 -23.76
N VAL A 252 20.61 1.35 -23.58
CA VAL A 252 19.73 0.52 -24.41
C VAL A 252 19.16 1.35 -25.55
N LYS A 253 19.56 1.04 -26.78
CA LYS A 253 18.86 1.54 -27.98
C LYS A 253 17.48 0.86 -28.07
N PRO A 254 16.42 1.61 -28.43
CA PRO A 254 15.07 1.05 -28.57
C PRO A 254 15.00 -0.03 -29.65
#